data_AF-A0A061F3E9-F1
#
_entry.id   AF-A0A061F3E9-F1
#
_cell.length_a   1.000
_cell.length_b   1.000
_cell.length_c   1.000
_cell.angle_alpha   90.00
_cell.angle_beta   90.00
_cell.angle_gamma   90.00
#
_symmetry.space_group_name_H-M   'P 1'
#
loop_
_entity.id
_entity.type
_entity.pdbx_description
1 polymer ?
#
loop_
_entity_poly.entity_id
_entity_poly.type
_entity_poly.pdbx_seq_one_letter_code
_entity_poly.pdbx_strand_id
1 'polypeptide(L)'
;MESVGDVAANLSTEAAKGICEKGQQIMRYVKTYEQNIDNFKENLNSLTVKRKSVQQDVDVAERNGKKIKADVEHWCKTVDKVINEGMNEVRDLEDKAKKKCFFGLCPDFNSRYQCSMKAEEGAATVNDLIKQCQFNRVGYLDVPKAVVNASPNGFETFKSRKKVFNDIMEA
;
A
#
# COMPACT_ATOMS: atom_id res chain seq x y z
N MET A 1 -27.75 62.74 -7.48
CA MET A 1 -28.73 61.67 -7.25
C MET A 1 -28.39 60.59 -8.25
N GLU A 2 -27.91 59.43 -7.80
CA GLU A 2 -27.66 58.31 -8.72
C GLU A 2 -28.97 57.90 -9.39
N SER A 3 -28.91 57.60 -10.69
CA SER A 3 -30.06 57.11 -11.44
C SER A 3 -30.48 55.75 -10.89
N VAL A 4 -31.79 55.50 -10.80
CA VAL A 4 -32.34 54.18 -10.44
C VAL A 4 -31.79 53.07 -11.35
N GLY A 5 -31.44 53.40 -12.60
CA GLY A 5 -30.80 52.48 -13.55
C GLY A 5 -29.36 52.10 -13.16
N ASP A 6 -28.57 53.04 -12.62
CA ASP A 6 -27.18 52.78 -12.21
C ASP A 6 -27.13 51.90 -10.97
N VAL A 7 -28.04 52.12 -10.02
CA VAL A 7 -28.18 51.30 -8.81
C VAL A 7 -28.54 49.85 -9.18
N ALA A 8 -29.48 49.65 -10.12
CA ALA A 8 -29.89 48.31 -10.55
C ALA A 8 -28.77 47.56 -11.32
N ALA A 9 -27.99 48.27 -12.14
CA ALA A 9 -26.87 47.69 -12.87
C ALA A 9 -25.73 47.24 -11.94
N ASN A 10 -25.41 48.04 -10.92
CA ASN A 10 -24.39 47.71 -9.91
C ASN A 10 -24.80 46.49 -9.08
N LEU A 11 -26.05 46.44 -8.59
CA LEU A 11 -26.60 45.28 -7.87
C LEU A 11 -26.55 43.99 -8.71
N SER A 12 -26.91 44.09 -9.99
CA SER A 12 -26.87 42.95 -10.91
C SER A 12 -25.43 42.45 -11.15
N THR A 13 -24.48 43.37 -11.29
CA THR A 13 -23.06 43.05 -11.49
C THR A 13 -22.45 42.39 -10.26
N GLU A 14 -22.78 42.88 -9.06
CA GLU A 14 -22.29 42.33 -7.80
C GLU A 14 -22.88 40.93 -7.51
N ALA A 15 -24.17 40.74 -7.80
CA ALA A 15 -24.80 39.42 -7.75
C ALA A 15 -24.16 38.43 -8.72
N ALA A 16 -23.88 38.84 -9.97
CA ALA A 16 -23.21 38.01 -10.95
C ALA A 16 -21.78 37.63 -10.52
N LYS A 17 -21.02 38.59 -9.98
CA LYS A 17 -19.68 38.36 -9.44
C LYS A 17 -19.70 37.32 -8.31
N GLY A 18 -20.62 37.46 -7.35
CA GLY A 18 -20.75 36.51 -6.24
C GLY A 18 -21.13 35.09 -6.70
N ILE A 19 -21.92 34.95 -7.77
CA ILE A 19 -22.24 33.65 -8.36
C ILE A 19 -21.01 33.04 -9.05
N CYS A 20 -20.25 33.83 -9.82
CA CYS A 20 -19.02 33.38 -10.46
C CYS A 20 -17.95 32.94 -9.45
N GLU A 21 -17.74 33.68 -8.37
CA GLU A 21 -16.80 33.34 -7.30
C GLU A 21 -17.16 32.00 -6.62
N LYS A 22 -18.45 31.79 -6.32
CA LYS A 22 -18.95 30.50 -5.81
C LYS A 22 -18.72 29.37 -6.80
N GLY A 23 -18.97 29.59 -8.09
CA GLY A 23 -18.71 28.61 -9.15
C GLY A 23 -17.23 28.22 -9.24
N GLN A 24 -16.33 29.19 -9.18
CA GLN A 24 -14.88 28.96 -9.17
C GLN A 24 -14.45 28.12 -7.96
N GLN A 25 -15.00 28.42 -6.78
CA GLN A 25 -14.68 27.68 -5.56
C GLN A 25 -15.11 26.22 -5.66
N ILE A 26 -16.31 25.95 -6.17
CA ILE A 26 -16.81 24.58 -6.41
C ILE A 26 -15.89 23.82 -7.38
N MET A 27 -15.50 24.46 -8.50
CA MET A 27 -14.58 23.85 -9.46
C MET A 27 -13.23 23.52 -8.85
N ARG A 28 -12.66 24.42 -8.02
CA ARG A 28 -11.42 24.16 -7.29
C ARG A 28 -11.54 22.94 -6.39
N TYR A 29 -12.61 22.84 -5.61
CA TYR A 29 -12.84 21.69 -4.73
C TYR A 29 -12.98 20.37 -5.50
N VAL A 30 -13.72 20.37 -6.62
CA VAL A 30 -13.85 19.18 -7.46
C VAL A 30 -12.49 18.74 -7.99
N LYS A 31 -11.67 19.68 -8.46
CA LYS A 31 -10.32 19.38 -8.94
C LYS A 31 -9.42 18.83 -7.83
N THR A 32 -9.43 19.43 -6.64
CA THR A 32 -8.65 18.95 -5.49
C THR A 32 -9.08 17.54 -5.07
N TYR A 33 -10.37 17.25 -5.09
CA TYR A 33 -10.89 15.91 -4.82
C TYR A 33 -10.36 14.87 -5.82
N GLU A 34 -10.43 15.16 -7.13
CA GLU A 34 -9.90 14.27 -8.17
C GLU A 34 -8.39 14.05 -7.99
N GLN A 35 -7.63 15.12 -7.73
CA GLN A 35 -6.20 15.04 -7.46
C GLN A 35 -5.87 14.16 -6.24
N ASN A 36 -6.68 14.23 -5.18
CA ASN A 36 -6.47 13.41 -3.98
C ASN A 36 -6.72 11.92 -4.23
N ILE A 37 -7.70 11.57 -5.06
CA ILE A 37 -7.93 10.18 -5.48
C ILE A 37 -6.77 9.68 -6.33
N ASP A 38 -6.34 10.48 -7.30
CA ASP A 38 -5.21 10.12 -8.17
C ASP A 38 -3.93 9.91 -7.34
N ASN A 39 -3.64 10.81 -6.40
CA ASN A 39 -2.52 10.67 -5.46
C ASN A 39 -2.62 9.38 -4.63
N PHE A 40 -3.80 9.04 -4.12
CA PHE A 40 -3.99 7.80 -3.36
C PHE A 40 -3.73 6.56 -4.22
N LYS A 41 -4.24 6.56 -5.46
CA LYS A 41 -4.02 5.49 -6.44
C LYS A 41 -2.55 5.34 -6.82
N GLU A 42 -1.84 6.44 -7.04
CA GLU A 42 -0.40 6.43 -7.30
C GLU A 42 0.40 5.87 -6.11
N ASN A 43 0.04 6.24 -4.88
CA ASN A 43 0.66 5.69 -3.68
C ASN A 43 0.44 4.18 -3.57
N LEU A 44 -0.78 3.68 -3.83
CA LEU A 44 -1.07 2.24 -3.85
C LEU A 44 -0.27 1.49 -4.92
N ASN A 45 -0.09 2.09 -6.10
CA ASN A 45 0.76 1.52 -7.15
C ASN A 45 2.22 1.45 -6.70
N SER A 46 2.75 2.51 -6.09
CA SER A 46 4.10 2.53 -5.51
C SER A 46 4.29 1.45 -4.44
N LEU A 47 3.32 1.30 -3.54
CA LEU A 47 3.34 0.26 -2.52
C LEU A 47 3.29 -1.14 -3.14
N THR A 48 2.52 -1.34 -4.20
CA THR A 48 2.46 -2.60 -4.96
C THR A 48 3.82 -2.95 -5.58
N VAL A 49 4.50 -1.98 -6.16
CA VAL A 49 5.86 -2.18 -6.71
C VAL A 49 6.84 -2.57 -5.60
N LYS A 50 6.82 -1.86 -4.46
CA LYS A 50 7.66 -2.21 -3.31
C LYS A 50 7.35 -3.62 -2.77
N ARG A 51 6.07 -3.98 -2.65
CA ARG A 51 5.64 -5.30 -2.21
C ARG A 51 6.19 -6.41 -3.10
N LYS A 52 6.18 -6.20 -4.43
CA LYS A 52 6.78 -7.13 -5.40
C LYS A 52 8.29 -7.25 -5.23
N SER A 53 9.00 -6.14 -5.00
CA SER A 53 10.44 -6.17 -4.72
C SER A 53 10.76 -6.98 -3.46
N VAL A 54 10.05 -6.74 -2.36
CA VAL A 54 10.24 -7.51 -1.12
C VAL A 54 9.91 -8.99 -1.33
N GLN A 55 8.90 -9.31 -2.15
CA GLN A 55 8.60 -10.71 -2.49
C GLN A 55 9.76 -11.38 -3.21
N GLN A 56 10.44 -10.71 -4.14
CA GLN A 56 11.60 -11.27 -4.82
C GLN A 56 12.73 -11.60 -3.83
N ASP A 57 12.97 -10.73 -2.85
CA ASP A 57 13.96 -10.98 -1.81
C ASP A 57 13.56 -12.17 -0.92
N VAL A 58 12.27 -12.28 -0.58
CA VAL A 58 11.70 -13.41 0.16
C VAL A 58 11.90 -14.71 -0.62
N ASP A 59 11.54 -14.74 -1.91
CA ASP A 59 11.71 -15.92 -2.77
C ASP A 59 13.19 -16.34 -2.84
N VAL A 60 14.11 -15.38 -2.92
CA VAL A 60 15.56 -15.64 -2.89
C VAL A 60 15.99 -16.21 -1.54
N ALA A 61 15.46 -15.71 -0.42
CA ALA A 61 15.77 -16.24 0.89
C ALA A 61 15.25 -17.68 1.07
N GLU A 62 14.03 -17.96 0.63
CA GLU A 62 13.43 -19.31 0.67
C GLU A 62 14.23 -20.30 -0.19
N ARG A 63 14.61 -19.94 -1.42
CA ARG A 63 15.46 -20.77 -2.29
C ARG A 63 16.82 -21.08 -1.67
N ASN A 64 17.32 -20.18 -0.83
CA ASN A 64 18.56 -20.37 -0.07
C ASN A 64 18.35 -21.12 1.26
N GLY A 65 17.16 -21.66 1.51
CA GLY A 65 16.81 -22.38 2.75
C GLY A 65 16.79 -21.49 3.99
N LYS A 66 16.67 -20.17 3.82
CA LYS A 66 16.59 -19.23 4.94
C LYS A 66 15.15 -19.11 5.41
N LYS A 67 14.97 -19.01 6.71
CA LYS A 67 13.68 -18.69 7.31
C LYS A 67 13.42 -17.19 7.20
N ILE A 68 12.22 -16.81 6.78
CA ILE A 68 11.82 -15.40 6.66
C ILE A 68 11.60 -14.81 8.05
N LYS A 69 11.97 -13.55 8.22
CA LYS A 69 11.75 -12.86 9.48
C LYS A 69 10.28 -12.50 9.66
N ALA A 70 9.81 -12.56 10.90
CA ALA A 70 8.41 -12.31 11.25
C ALA A 70 7.95 -10.88 10.94
N ASP A 71 8.83 -9.88 11.05
CA ASP A 71 8.54 -8.49 10.69
C ASP A 71 8.25 -8.33 9.18
N VAL A 72 9.03 -9.01 8.34
CA VAL A 72 8.82 -9.05 6.88
C VAL A 72 7.51 -9.74 6.55
N GLU A 73 7.23 -10.91 7.14
CA GLU A 73 5.97 -11.63 6.92
C GLU A 73 4.75 -10.79 7.33
N HIS A 74 4.84 -10.14 8.50
CA HIS A 74 3.79 -9.26 9.00
C HIS A 74 3.57 -8.09 8.04
N TRP A 75 4.65 -7.41 7.64
CA TRP A 75 4.58 -6.29 6.70
C TRP A 75 3.95 -6.71 5.37
N CYS A 76 4.36 -7.83 4.79
CA CYS A 76 3.78 -8.36 3.56
C CYS A 76 2.27 -8.58 3.68
N LYS A 77 1.81 -9.22 4.76
CA LYS A 77 0.38 -9.46 5.02
C LYS A 77 -0.41 -8.15 5.17
N THR A 78 0.13 -7.20 5.92
CA THR A 78 -0.49 -5.88 6.09
C THR A 78 -0.61 -5.15 4.76
N VAL A 79 0.45 -5.16 3.95
CA VAL A 79 0.47 -4.50 2.65
C VAL A 79 -0.49 -5.14 1.66
N ASP A 80 -0.57 -6.48 1.62
CA ASP A 80 -1.53 -7.18 0.75
C ASP A 80 -2.98 -6.82 1.10
N LYS A 81 -3.29 -6.67 2.40
CA LYS A 81 -4.59 -6.19 2.85
C LYS A 81 -4.86 -4.74 2.41
N VAL A 82 -3.92 -3.83 2.67
CA VAL A 82 -4.06 -2.40 2.33
C VAL A 82 -4.18 -2.17 0.83
N ILE A 83 -3.45 -2.92 0.00
CA ILE A 83 -3.58 -2.83 -1.47
C ILE A 83 -4.99 -3.24 -1.90
N ASN A 84 -5.49 -4.38 -1.41
CA ASN A 84 -6.83 -4.86 -1.78
C ASN A 84 -7.94 -3.93 -1.31
N GLU A 85 -7.89 -3.48 -0.05
CA GLU A 85 -8.88 -2.57 0.53
C GLU A 85 -8.82 -1.19 -0.15
N GLY A 86 -7.62 -0.64 -0.33
CA GLY A 86 -7.41 0.65 -0.98
C GLY A 86 -7.83 0.68 -2.44
N MET A 87 -7.61 -0.40 -3.20
CA MET A 87 -8.10 -0.48 -4.59
C MET A 87 -9.63 -0.50 -4.67
N ASN A 88 -10.29 -1.18 -3.72
CA ASN A 88 -11.75 -1.15 -3.63
C ASN A 88 -12.25 0.25 -3.27
N GLU A 89 -11.59 0.92 -2.33
CA GLU A 89 -11.93 2.29 -1.93
C GLU A 89 -11.77 3.27 -3.09
N VAL A 90 -10.64 3.25 -3.81
CA VAL A 90 -10.43 4.09 -5.01
C VAL A 90 -11.56 3.90 -6.02
N ARG A 91 -11.97 2.65 -6.29
CA ARG A 91 -13.09 2.36 -7.20
C ARG A 91 -14.40 2.97 -6.70
N ASP A 92 -14.72 2.80 -5.41
CA ASP A 92 -15.92 3.38 -4.82
C ASP A 92 -15.91 4.92 -4.87
N LEU A 93 -14.73 5.53 -4.69
CA LEU A 93 -14.54 6.98 -4.79
C LEU A 93 -14.69 7.50 -6.23
N GLU A 94 -14.11 6.81 -7.21
CA GLU A 94 -14.27 7.11 -8.64
C GLU A 94 -15.74 6.98 -9.08
N ASP A 95 -16.45 5.95 -8.61
CA ASP A 95 -17.87 5.74 -8.93
C ASP A 95 -18.77 6.83 -8.32
N LYS A 96 -18.47 7.26 -7.09
CA LYS A 96 -19.13 8.42 -6.47
C LYS A 96 -18.83 9.72 -7.23
N ALA A 97 -17.63 9.86 -7.79
CA ALA A 97 -17.28 11.02 -8.62
C ALA A 97 -18.13 11.10 -9.89
N LYS A 98 -18.41 9.93 -10.52
CA LYS A 98 -19.18 9.80 -11.76
C LYS A 98 -20.70 9.99 -11.58
N LYS A 99 -21.25 9.73 -10.38
CA LYS A 99 -22.68 9.94 -10.10
C LYS A 99 -23.05 11.43 -10.20
N LYS A 100 -23.83 11.79 -11.22
CA LYS A 100 -24.41 13.14 -11.41
C LYS A 100 -25.76 13.26 -10.69
N CYS A 101 -26.09 14.44 -10.17
CA CYS A 101 -27.44 14.78 -9.68
C CYS A 101 -28.42 14.96 -10.86
N PHE A 102 -29.71 14.68 -10.66
CA PHE A 102 -30.80 14.73 -11.66
C PHE A 102 -30.98 16.07 -12.41
N PHE A 103 -30.29 17.14 -12.00
CA PHE A 103 -30.30 18.45 -12.67
C PHE A 103 -28.90 18.94 -13.11
N GLY A 104 -27.87 18.09 -13.07
CA GLY A 104 -26.53 18.42 -13.55
C GLY A 104 -25.75 19.48 -12.74
N LEU A 105 -26.30 19.99 -11.64
CA LEU A 105 -25.82 21.23 -11.02
C LEU A 105 -25.11 21.13 -9.67
N CYS A 106 -25.03 19.97 -9.00
CA CYS A 106 -24.22 19.88 -7.78
C CYS A 106 -23.59 18.50 -7.60
N PRO A 107 -22.28 18.43 -7.33
CA PRO A 107 -21.73 17.32 -6.58
C PRO A 107 -22.14 17.44 -5.11
N ASP A 108 -22.50 16.32 -4.47
CA ASP A 108 -22.69 16.28 -3.01
C ASP A 108 -21.38 16.68 -2.32
N PHE A 109 -21.29 17.95 -1.90
CA PHE A 109 -20.06 18.56 -1.39
C PHE A 109 -19.58 17.87 -0.12
N ASN A 110 -20.50 17.54 0.79
CA ASN A 110 -20.16 16.89 2.04
C ASN A 110 -19.65 15.46 1.80
N SER A 111 -20.32 14.71 0.93
CA SER A 111 -19.86 13.36 0.56
C SER A 111 -18.49 13.41 -0.13
N ARG A 112 -18.26 14.34 -1.05
CA ARG A 112 -16.95 14.50 -1.71
C ARG A 112 -15.86 14.93 -0.74
N TYR A 113 -16.16 15.80 0.21
CA TYR A 113 -15.22 16.19 1.26
C TYR A 113 -14.82 14.98 2.12
N GLN A 114 -15.79 14.19 2.61
CA GLN A 114 -15.52 12.98 3.37
C GLN A 114 -14.71 11.96 2.55
N CYS A 115 -15.00 11.85 1.26
CA CYS A 115 -14.25 10.99 0.35
C CYS A 115 -12.80 11.48 0.13
N SER A 116 -12.59 12.80 0.03
CA SER A 116 -11.26 13.42 -0.06
C SER A 116 -10.42 13.12 1.18
N MET A 117 -11.01 13.30 2.37
CA MET A 117 -10.32 13.02 3.64
C MET A 117 -9.88 11.55 3.73
N LYS A 118 -10.76 10.63 3.33
CA LYS A 118 -10.41 9.20 3.29
C LYS A 118 -9.27 8.89 2.33
N ALA A 119 -9.26 9.51 1.15
CA ALA A 119 -8.15 9.34 0.20
C ALA A 119 -6.83 9.87 0.77
N GLU A 120 -6.84 11.00 1.47
CA GLU A 120 -5.66 11.55 2.14
C GLU A 120 -5.17 10.66 3.29
N GLU A 121 -6.08 10.17 4.14
CA GLU A 121 -5.77 9.23 5.23
C GLU A 121 -5.20 7.89 4.70
N GLY A 122 -5.80 7.37 3.63
CA GLY A 122 -5.31 6.20 2.92
C GLY A 122 -3.91 6.41 2.36
N ALA A 123 -3.68 7.55 1.68
CA ALA A 123 -2.37 7.94 1.16
C ALA A 123 -1.31 8.05 2.27
N ALA A 124 -1.66 8.63 3.43
CA ALA A 124 -0.77 8.72 4.58
C ALA A 124 -0.39 7.33 5.12
N THR A 125 -1.39 6.45 5.27
CA THR A 125 -1.19 5.06 5.72
C THR A 125 -0.25 4.30 4.78
N VAL A 126 -0.46 4.45 3.47
CA VAL A 126 0.39 3.84 2.44
C VAL A 126 1.83 4.36 2.54
N ASN A 127 2.01 5.67 2.69
CA ASN A 127 3.34 6.26 2.85
C ASN A 127 4.08 5.76 4.08
N ASP A 128 3.39 5.53 5.20
CA ASP A 128 4.02 4.99 6.39
C ASP A 128 4.46 3.53 6.21
N LEU A 129 3.67 2.70 5.52
CA LEU A 129 4.08 1.34 5.14
C LEU A 129 5.31 1.35 4.21
N ILE A 130 5.37 2.30 3.28
CA ILE A 130 6.52 2.52 2.40
C ILE A 130 7.79 2.89 3.19
N LYS A 131 7.66 3.68 4.27
CA LYS A 131 8.78 4.03 5.17
C LYS A 131 9.22 2.85 6.02
N GLN A 132 8.28 2.03 6.50
CA GLN A 132 8.58 0.81 7.27
C GLN A 132 9.31 -0.25 6.45
N CYS A 133 9.20 -0.20 5.12
CA CYS A 133 9.90 -1.08 4.18
C CYS A 133 11.41 -0.78 4.10
N GLN A 134 12.13 -0.95 5.21
CA GLN A 134 13.58 -0.77 5.34
C GLN A 134 14.24 -2.07 5.82
N PHE A 135 14.08 -3.13 5.03
CA PHE A 135 14.64 -4.43 5.36
C PHE A 135 16.07 -4.55 4.82
N ASN A 136 17.07 -4.50 5.70
CA ASN A 136 18.45 -4.80 5.33
C ASN A 136 18.65 -6.28 4.95
N ARG A 137 17.84 -7.17 5.52
CA ARG A 137 17.87 -8.61 5.28
C ARG A 137 16.51 -9.22 5.61
N VAL A 138 15.95 -9.99 4.68
CA VAL A 138 14.60 -10.54 4.81
C VAL A 138 14.52 -11.92 5.48
N GLY A 139 15.61 -12.68 5.47
CA GLY A 139 15.64 -14.02 6.04
C GLY A 139 16.98 -14.40 6.66
N TYR A 140 16.97 -15.32 7.62
CA TYR A 140 18.12 -15.76 8.40
C TYR A 140 18.33 -17.27 8.25
N LEU A 141 19.56 -17.74 8.49
CA LEU A 141 19.83 -19.17 8.55
C LEU A 141 19.31 -19.68 9.89
N ASP A 142 18.40 -20.64 9.86
CA ASP A 142 18.00 -21.32 11.07
C ASP A 142 19.18 -22.19 11.52
N VAL A 143 19.53 -22.15 12.81
CA VAL A 143 20.59 -23.01 13.33
C VAL A 143 20.11 -24.44 13.15
N PRO A 144 20.84 -25.32 12.44
CA PRO A 144 20.44 -26.72 12.36
C PRO A 144 20.24 -27.22 13.78
N LYS A 145 19.04 -27.72 14.10
CA LYS A 145 18.86 -28.49 15.33
C LYS A 145 19.97 -29.53 15.31
N ALA A 146 20.79 -29.53 16.36
CA ALA A 146 21.85 -30.51 16.50
C ALA A 146 21.26 -31.86 16.12
N VAL A 147 21.77 -32.45 15.03
CA VAL A 147 21.43 -33.82 14.70
C VAL A 147 21.76 -34.56 15.98
N VAL A 148 20.75 -35.08 16.67
CA VAL A 148 20.99 -36.01 17.76
C VAL A 148 21.70 -37.14 17.05
N ASN A 149 23.02 -37.15 17.13
CA ASN A 149 23.85 -38.15 16.50
C ASN A 149 23.21 -39.47 16.90
N ALA A 150 22.71 -40.22 15.91
CA ALA A 150 22.24 -41.56 16.16
C ALA A 150 23.35 -42.25 16.95
N SER A 151 22.97 -42.91 18.04
CA SER A 151 23.92 -43.65 18.87
C SER A 151 24.89 -44.43 17.96
N PRO A 152 26.21 -44.42 18.22
CA PRO A 152 27.21 -45.08 17.37
C PRO A 152 26.88 -46.54 17.04
N ASN A 153 26.02 -47.14 17.87
CA ASN A 153 25.55 -48.52 17.79
C ASN A 153 24.73 -48.85 16.52
N GLY A 154 24.39 -47.88 15.68
CA GLY A 154 23.69 -48.10 14.41
C GLY A 154 24.59 -48.41 13.21
N PHE A 155 25.92 -48.34 13.36
CA PHE A 155 26.84 -48.61 12.25
C PHE A 155 27.10 -50.11 12.10
N GLU A 156 26.47 -50.74 11.11
CA GLU A 156 26.70 -52.14 10.79
C GLU A 156 28.03 -52.29 10.06
N THR A 157 29.02 -52.88 10.74
CA THR A 157 30.36 -53.07 10.16
C THR A 157 30.31 -54.19 9.12
N PHE A 158 30.16 -53.83 7.85
CA PHE A 158 30.24 -54.80 6.75
C PHE A 158 31.62 -55.46 6.73
N LYS A 159 31.67 -56.80 6.70
CA LYS A 159 32.92 -57.58 6.72
C LYS A 159 33.92 -57.12 5.65
N SER A 160 33.45 -56.72 4.46
CA SER A 160 34.29 -56.22 3.37
C SER A 160 35.05 -54.93 3.69
N ARG A 161 34.54 -54.11 4.62
CA ARG A 161 35.08 -52.79 4.96
C ARG A 161 35.71 -52.72 6.35
N LYS A 162 35.77 -53.85 7.07
CA LYS A 162 36.28 -53.92 8.45
C LYS A 162 37.73 -53.42 8.58
N LYS A 163 38.60 -53.76 7.62
CA LYS A 163 40.00 -53.33 7.63
C LYS A 163 40.12 -51.80 7.58
N VAL A 164 39.49 -51.18 6.58
CA VAL A 164 39.48 -49.72 6.40
C VAL A 164 38.86 -49.01 7.61
N PHE A 165 37.80 -49.58 8.19
CA PHE A 165 37.19 -49.03 9.41
C PHE A 165 38.15 -49.05 10.60
N ASN A 166 38.85 -50.16 10.84
CA ASN A 166 39.84 -50.26 11.92
C ASN A 166 41.02 -49.30 11.69
N ASP A 167 41.53 -49.22 10.46
CA ASP A 167 42.62 -48.31 10.11
C ASP A 167 42.26 -46.83 10.40
N ILE A 168 40.98 -46.44 10.25
CA ILE A 168 40.48 -45.10 10.57
C ILE A 168 40.30 -44.90 12.08
N MET A 169 39.81 -45.93 12.80
CA MET A 169 39.59 -45.85 14.25
C MET A 169 40.88 -45.88 15.06
N GLU A 170 41.95 -46.45 14.51
CA GLU A 170 43.28 -46.56 15.13
C GLU A 170 44.22 -45.38 14.78
N ALA A 171 43.82 -44.47 13.89
CA ALA A 171 44.56 -43.27 13.49
C ALA A 171 44.28 -42.06 14.39
#